data_AF-A0A3D4ZPJ9-F1
#
_entry.id   AF-A0A3D4ZPJ9-F1
#
_cell.length_a   1.000
_cell.length_b   1.000
_cell.length_c   1.000
_cell.angle_alpha   90.00
_cell.angle_beta   90.00
_cell.angle_gamma   90.00
#
_symmetry.space_group_name_H-M   'P 1'
#
loop_
_entity.id
_entity.type
_entity.pdbx_description
1 polymer ?
#
loop_
_entity_poly.entity_id
_entity_poly.type
_entity_poly.pdbx_seq_one_letter_code
_entity_poly.pdbx_strand_id
1 'polypeptide(L)'
;AVYAGYRAGSFGITSMAAFTLALGIAIQNVPEGAIISMPLCDEGMSKSKAVLCGVLSGAVEPVAALLTLFASFLLVPAMPYFLSFAAGAMFYVVVKELIPEMTEGDSSDIGTVFF
;
A
#
# COMPACT_ATOMS: atom_id res chain seq x y z
N ALA A 1 -3.65 -7.99 -8.57
CA ALA A 1 -2.50 -8.35 -9.45
C ALA A 1 -2.03 -9.79 -9.24
N VAL A 2 -1.52 -10.16 -8.06
CA VAL A 2 -0.96 -11.51 -7.81
C VAL A 2 -2.00 -12.65 -7.87
N TYR A 3 -3.24 -12.39 -7.46
CA TYR A 3 -4.35 -13.33 -7.70
C TYR A 3 -4.61 -13.61 -9.19
N ALA A 4 -4.46 -12.58 -10.04
CA ALA A 4 -4.60 -12.74 -11.49
C ALA A 4 -3.43 -13.56 -12.08
N GLY A 5 -2.21 -13.36 -11.57
CA GLY A 5 -1.04 -14.19 -11.90
C GLY A 5 -1.19 -15.66 -11.48
N TYR A 6 -1.78 -15.91 -10.30
CA TYR A 6 -2.14 -17.28 -9.86
C TYR A 6 -3.16 -17.92 -10.80
N ARG A 7 -4.23 -17.20 -11.16
CA ARG A 7 -5.27 -17.68 -12.09
C ARG A 7 -4.75 -17.92 -13.52
N ALA A 8 -3.76 -17.15 -13.95
CA ALA A 8 -3.14 -17.27 -15.28
C ALA A 8 -2.13 -18.44 -15.37
N GLY A 9 -1.87 -19.16 -14.27
CA GLY A 9 -0.94 -20.29 -14.26
C GLY A 9 0.54 -19.90 -14.34
N SER A 10 0.89 -18.65 -13.99
CA SER A 10 2.29 -18.22 -13.96
C SER A 10 3.11 -19.04 -12.96
N PHE A 11 4.22 -19.59 -13.44
CA PHE A 11 5.17 -20.40 -12.68
C PHE A 11 5.53 -19.74 -11.33
N GLY A 12 5.11 -20.37 -10.22
CA GLY A 12 5.63 -20.09 -8.87
C GLY A 12 4.78 -19.24 -7.93
N ILE A 13 3.66 -18.64 -8.39
CA ILE A 13 2.76 -17.91 -7.47
C ILE A 13 1.81 -18.89 -6.79
N THR A 14 1.98 -19.12 -5.50
CA THR A 14 1.06 -19.94 -4.69
C THR A 14 -0.12 -19.13 -4.18
N SER A 15 -1.23 -19.79 -3.85
CA SER A 15 -2.36 -19.16 -3.15
C SER A 15 -1.92 -18.52 -1.83
N MET A 16 -0.96 -19.15 -1.14
CA MET A 16 -0.33 -18.62 0.07
C MET A 16 0.40 -17.30 -0.23
N ALA A 17 1.24 -17.23 -1.27
CA ALA A 17 1.96 -16.01 -1.63
C ALA A 17 1.01 -14.87 -2.02
N ALA A 18 -0.07 -15.18 -2.74
CA ALA A 18 -1.10 -14.20 -3.07
C ALA A 18 -1.81 -13.65 -1.82
N PHE A 19 -2.10 -14.52 -0.86
CA PHE A 19 -2.71 -14.14 0.41
C PHE A 19 -1.76 -13.31 1.28
N THR A 20 -0.51 -13.75 1.45
CA THR A 20 0.50 -13.02 2.22
C THR A 20 0.74 -11.62 1.67
N LEU A 21 0.82 -11.46 0.35
CA LEU A 21 0.96 -10.14 -0.25
C LEU A 21 -0.29 -9.27 -0.03
N ALA A 22 -1.49 -9.83 -0.23
CA ALA A 22 -2.73 -9.09 0.00
C ALA A 22 -2.85 -8.63 1.46
N LEU A 23 -2.46 -9.48 2.41
CA LEU A 23 -2.41 -9.13 3.82
C LEU A 23 -1.38 -8.04 4.12
N GLY A 24 -0.18 -8.14 3.52
CA GLY A 24 0.86 -7.12 3.65
C GLY A 24 0.39 -5.74 3.16
N ILE A 25 -0.23 -5.68 1.98
CA ILE A 25 -0.84 -4.46 1.44
C ILE A 25 -1.92 -3.92 2.42
N ALA A 26 -2.81 -4.78 2.90
CA ALA A 26 -3.85 -4.37 3.84
C ALA A 26 -3.31 -3.75 5.14
N ILE A 27 -2.15 -4.24 5.62
CA ILE A 27 -1.50 -3.71 6.83
C ILE A 27 -0.87 -2.33 6.56
N GLN A 28 -0.12 -2.16 5.45
CA GLN A 28 0.53 -0.87 5.14
C GLN A 28 -0.45 0.27 4.81
N ASN A 29 -1.66 -0.06 4.33
CA ASN A 29 -2.67 0.94 4.00
C ASN A 29 -3.14 1.75 5.21
N VAL A 30 -3.00 1.21 6.43
CA VAL A 30 -3.35 1.92 7.66
C VAL A 30 -2.39 3.10 7.90
N PRO A 31 -1.06 2.89 7.94
CA PRO A 31 -0.07 3.98 7.93
C PRO A 31 -0.25 4.97 6.78
N GLU A 32 -0.46 4.51 5.54
CA GLU A 32 -0.62 5.40 4.38
C GLU A 32 -1.87 6.28 4.50
N GLY A 33 -2.99 5.71 4.94
CA GLY A 33 -4.21 6.46 5.20
C GLY A 33 -4.03 7.51 6.29
N ALA A 34 -3.21 7.21 7.31
CA ALA A 34 -2.88 8.14 8.37
C ALA A 34 -2.00 9.30 7.86
N ILE A 35 -0.97 9.02 7.07
CA ILE A 35 -0.10 10.03 6.44
C ILE A 35 -0.91 11.05 5.63
N ILE A 36 -1.95 10.61 4.92
CA ILE A 36 -2.81 11.52 4.14
C ILE A 36 -3.81 12.26 5.05
N SER A 37 -4.33 11.61 6.08
CA SER A 37 -5.39 12.18 6.94
C SER A 37 -4.87 13.18 7.99
N MET A 38 -3.66 12.98 8.51
CA MET A 38 -3.07 13.84 9.54
C MET A 38 -2.82 15.28 9.07
N PRO A 39 -2.15 15.55 7.92
CA PRO A 39 -1.94 16.91 7.45
C PRO A 39 -3.26 17.62 7.10
N LEU A 40 -4.25 16.88 6.60
CA LEU A 40 -5.59 17.43 6.34
C LEU A 40 -6.29 17.86 7.65
N CYS A 41 -6.05 17.17 8.77
CA CYS A 41 -6.53 17.64 10.08
C CYS A 41 -5.82 18.92 10.51
N ASP A 42 -4.52 19.01 10.30
CA ASP A 42 -3.70 20.17 10.68
C ASP A 42 -4.01 21.42 9.85
N GLU A 43 -4.44 21.23 8.59
CA GLU A 43 -4.97 22.29 7.73
C GLU A 43 -6.38 22.78 8.14
N GLY A 44 -6.93 22.26 9.25
CA GLY A 44 -8.20 22.71 9.83
C GLY A 44 -9.44 21.93 9.36
N MET A 45 -9.26 20.81 8.66
CA MET A 45 -10.37 19.95 8.27
C MET A 45 -10.85 19.09 9.46
N SER A 46 -12.15 18.81 9.55
CA SER A 46 -12.67 18.02 10.67
C SER A 46 -12.15 16.58 10.63
N LYS A 47 -11.79 16.01 11.79
CA LYS A 47 -11.19 14.66 11.91
C LYS A 47 -11.92 13.59 11.08
N SER A 48 -13.25 13.59 11.12
CA SER A 48 -14.06 12.62 10.34
C SER A 48 -13.96 12.82 8.83
N LYS A 49 -13.83 14.06 8.35
CA LYS A 49 -13.65 14.34 6.92
C LYS A 49 -12.23 13.99 6.47
N ALA A 50 -11.22 14.29 7.30
CA ALA A 50 -9.83 13.96 7.01
C ALA A 50 -9.61 12.45 6.91
N VAL A 51 -10.15 11.67 7.86
CA VAL A 51 -10.13 10.20 7.80
C VAL A 51 -10.89 9.69 6.59
N LEU A 52 -12.05 10.27 6.25
CA LEU A 52 -12.78 9.88 5.04
C LEU A 52 -11.97 10.15 3.77
N CYS A 53 -11.24 11.27 3.69
CA CYS A 53 -10.34 11.56 2.59
C CYS A 53 -9.19 10.55 2.49
N GLY A 54 -8.58 10.16 3.60
CA GLY A 54 -7.54 9.11 3.61
C GLY A 54 -8.08 7.71 3.25
N VAL A 55 -9.33 7.40 3.58
CA VAL A 55 -9.97 6.15 3.11
C VAL A 55 -10.28 6.23 1.61
N LEU A 56 -10.73 7.39 1.13
CA LEU A 56 -11.05 7.61 -0.27
C LEU A 56 -9.81 7.61 -1.17
N SER A 57 -8.64 8.04 -0.68
CA SER A 57 -7.39 7.91 -1.43
C SER A 57 -7.03 6.44 -1.67
N GLY A 58 -7.25 5.58 -0.67
CA GLY A 58 -7.07 4.12 -0.80
C GLY A 58 -8.02 3.44 -1.80
N ALA A 59 -9.10 4.10 -2.23
CA ALA A 59 -10.00 3.55 -3.24
C ALA A 59 -9.34 3.40 -4.63
N VAL A 60 -8.17 4.01 -4.85
CA VAL A 60 -7.39 3.83 -6.09
C VAL A 60 -6.89 2.38 -6.25
N GLU A 61 -6.61 1.69 -5.15
CA GLU A 61 -6.08 0.32 -5.15
C GLU A 61 -7.06 -0.73 -5.68
N PRO A 62 -8.33 -0.82 -5.22
CA PRO A 62 -9.27 -1.78 -5.78
C PRO A 62 -9.56 -1.50 -7.26
N VAL A 63 -9.57 -0.23 -7.67
CA VAL A 63 -9.73 0.14 -9.09
C VAL A 63 -8.54 -0.39 -9.91
N ALA A 64 -7.31 -0.14 -9.46
CA ALA A 64 -6.11 -0.66 -10.12
C ALA A 64 -6.06 -2.20 -10.12
N ALA A 65 -6.52 -2.85 -9.04
CA ALA A 65 -6.61 -4.29 -8.94
C ALA A 65 -7.59 -4.89 -9.96
N LEU A 66 -8.75 -4.26 -10.15
CA LEU A 66 -9.73 -4.65 -11.17
C LEU A 66 -9.18 -4.46 -12.58
N LEU A 67 -8.55 -3.31 -12.87
CA LEU A 67 -7.91 -3.07 -14.16
C LEU A 67 -6.85 -4.14 -14.46
N THR A 68 -6.05 -4.50 -13.47
CA THR A 68 -5.04 -5.56 -13.61
C THR A 68 -5.65 -6.94 -13.87
N LEU A 69 -6.84 -7.20 -13.31
CA LEU A 69 -7.56 -8.45 -13.53
C LEU A 69 -8.07 -8.55 -14.97
N PHE A 70 -8.64 -7.45 -15.51
CA PHE A 70 -9.07 -7.39 -16.91
C PHE A 70 -7.90 -7.43 -17.90
N ALA A 71 -6.82 -6.73 -17.62
CA ALA A 71 -5.61 -6.69 -18.46
C ALA A 71 -4.58 -7.78 -18.11
N SER A 72 -5.00 -8.83 -17.39
CA SER A 72 -4.10 -9.85 -16.86
C SER A 72 -3.26 -10.54 -17.94
N PHE A 73 -3.83 -10.84 -19.11
CA PHE A 73 -3.10 -11.47 -20.22
C PHE A 73 -1.89 -10.64 -20.71
N LEU A 74 -1.94 -9.31 -20.61
CA LEU A 74 -0.86 -8.41 -21.00
C LEU A 74 0.12 -8.17 -19.85
N LEU A 75 -0.41 -8.02 -18.63
CA LEU A 75 0.37 -7.59 -17.46
C LEU A 75 1.09 -8.75 -16.78
N VAL A 76 0.54 -9.97 -16.83
CA VAL A 76 1.10 -11.15 -16.16
C VAL A 76 2.55 -11.46 -16.55
N PRO A 77 2.95 -11.42 -17.84
CA PRO A 77 4.36 -11.59 -18.22
C PRO A 77 5.28 -10.49 -17.67
N ALA A 78 4.77 -9.27 -17.50
CA ALA A 78 5.51 -8.12 -16.99
C ALA A 78 5.40 -7.97 -15.46
N MET A 79 4.61 -8.81 -14.78
CA MET A 79 4.37 -8.74 -13.33
C MET A 79 5.64 -8.72 -12.48
N PRO A 80 6.70 -9.52 -12.76
CA PRO A 80 7.92 -9.47 -11.95
C PRO A 80 8.56 -8.08 -11.95
N TYR A 81 8.58 -7.41 -13.11
CA TYR A 81 9.12 -6.06 -13.24
C TYR A 81 8.26 -5.04 -12.48
N PHE A 82 6.94 -5.13 -12.59
CA PHE A 82 6.03 -4.26 -11.85
C PHE A 82 6.11 -4.48 -10.33
N LEU A 83 6.21 -5.73 -9.87
CA LEU A 83 6.36 -6.05 -8.46
C LEU A 83 7.71 -5.57 -7.91
N SER A 84 8.81 -5.74 -8.66
CA SER A 84 10.11 -5.18 -8.27
C SER A 84 10.09 -3.66 -8.22
N PHE A 85 9.45 -3.00 -9.19
CA PHE A 85 9.30 -1.55 -9.20
C PHE A 85 8.45 -1.06 -8.01
N ALA A 86 7.30 -1.68 -7.77
CA ALA A 86 6.43 -1.35 -6.65
C ALA A 86 7.11 -1.56 -5.30
N ALA A 87 7.86 -2.66 -5.13
CA ALA A 87 8.63 -2.92 -3.92
C ALA A 87 9.70 -1.83 -3.70
N GLY A 88 10.40 -1.40 -4.75
CA GLY A 88 11.38 -0.32 -4.67
C GLY A 88 10.75 1.04 -4.34
N ALA A 89 9.61 1.37 -4.95
CA ALA A 89 8.87 2.59 -4.68
C ALA A 89 8.39 2.64 -3.22
N MET A 90 7.81 1.55 -2.72
CA MET A 90 7.39 1.46 -1.31
C MET A 90 8.58 1.54 -0.35
N PHE A 91 9.71 0.90 -0.68
CA PHE A 91 10.92 1.02 0.13
C PHE A 91 11.44 2.46 0.20
N TYR A 92 11.41 3.20 -0.92
CA TYR A 92 11.78 4.61 -0.93
C TYR A 92 10.87 5.43 -0.02
N VAL A 93 9.55 5.31 -0.17
CA VAL A 93 8.56 6.03 0.67
C VAL A 93 8.77 5.71 2.15
N VAL A 94 9.00 4.44 2.48
CA VAL A 94 9.29 4.03 3.87
C VAL A 94 10.52 4.75 4.42
N VAL A 95 11.62 4.77 3.68
CA VAL A 95 12.88 5.37 4.15
C VAL A 95 12.81 6.90 4.18
N LYS A 96 12.12 7.51 3.22
CA LYS A 96 12.11 8.97 3.03
C LYS A 96 11.05 9.69 3.83
N GLU A 97 9.91 9.05 4.05
CA GLU A 97 8.73 9.69 4.63
C GLU A 97 8.36 9.02 5.96
N LEU A 98 8.12 7.69 5.97
CA LEU A 98 7.64 7.01 7.17
C LEU A 98 8.65 6.99 8.33
N ILE A 99 9.92 6.65 8.09
CA ILE A 99 10.93 6.57 9.16
C ILE A 99 11.17 7.96 9.81
N PRO A 100 11.40 9.05 9.06
CA PRO A 100 11.55 10.38 9.65
C PRO A 100 10.33 10.83 10.45
N GLU A 101 9.11 10.64 9.92
CA GLU A 101 7.86 11.03 10.58
C GLU A 101 7.71 10.35 11.96
N MET A 102 8.09 9.08 12.07
CA MET A 102 8.04 8.35 13.35
C MET A 102 9.08 8.80 14.37
N THR A 103 10.15 9.47 13.92
CA THR A 103 11.28 9.89 14.77
C THR A 103 11.15 11.34 15.24
N GLU A 104 10.39 12.18 14.53
CA GLU A 104 10.26 13.61 14.83
C GLU A 104 9.17 13.95 15.88
N GLY A 105 8.34 12.99 16.30
CA GLY A 105 7.27 13.19 17.29
C GLY A 105 7.66 12.92 18.76
N ASP A 106 7.01 13.63 19.69
CA ASP A 106 7.17 13.56 21.17
C ASP A 106 6.87 12.16 21.78
N SER A 107 6.47 11.19 20.96
CA SER A 107 6.23 9.77 21.30
C SER A 107 7.07 8.79 20.45
N SER A 108 8.29 9.21 20.09
CA SER A 108 9.33 8.46 19.34
C SER A 108 9.45 6.98 19.74
N ASP A 109 9.29 6.67 21.04
CA ASP A 109 9.45 5.30 21.56
C ASP A 109 8.36 4.34 21.08
N ILE A 110 7.13 4.81 20.87
CA ILE A 110 6.01 3.96 20.43
C ILE A 110 6.08 3.73 18.92
N GLY A 111 6.39 4.75 18.14
CA GLY A 111 6.54 4.64 16.68
C GLY A 111 7.66 3.67 16.28
N THR A 112 8.78 3.70 17.01
CA THR A 112 9.93 2.83 16.75
C THR A 112 9.68 1.36 17.12
N VAL A 113 8.88 1.07 18.15
CA VAL A 113 8.61 -0.31 18.61
C VAL A 113 7.59 -1.04 17.72
N PHE A 114 6.70 -0.31 17.06
CA PHE A 114 5.70 -0.88 16.14
C PHE A 114 6.17 -1.02 14.69
N PHE A 115 7.40 -0.58 14.37
CA PHE A 115 8.06 -0.76 13.07
C PHE A 115 8.81 -2.11 13.00
#